data_AF-A0A7C4JDZ2-F1
#
_entry.id   AF-A0A7C4JDZ2-F1
#
_cell.length_a   1.000
_cell.length_b   1.000
_cell.length_c   1.000
_cell.angle_alpha   90.00
_cell.angle_beta   90.00
_cell.angle_gamma   90.00
#
_symmetry.space_group_name_H-M   'P 1'
#
loop_
_entity.id
_entity.type
_entity.pdbx_description
1 polymer ?
#
loop_
_entity_poly.entity_id
_entity_poly.type
_entity_poly.pdbx_seq_one_letter_code
_entity_poly.pdbx_strand_id
1 'polypeptide(L)'
;MNEKEYLYQERLKRYLTAMRNEQPDRIPIRPFVAEFTAKYAGYTCQEVTHDYRKAFEAVIKCARDFDWDAMVPNMVYVWTGLTQALGLKYYAIPGI
;
A
#
# COMPACT_ATOMS: atom_id res chain seq x y z
N MET A 1 -5.29 -19.18 -19.52
CA MET A 1 -5.05 -18.17 -18.45
C MET A 1 -4.50 -16.92 -19.13
N ASN A 2 -4.99 -15.72 -18.82
CA ASN A 2 -4.41 -14.50 -19.41
C ASN A 2 -3.04 -14.20 -18.78
N GLU A 3 -2.21 -13.41 -19.45
CA GLU A 3 -0.85 -13.07 -19.00
C GLU A 3 -0.82 -12.43 -17.59
N LYS A 4 -1.76 -11.52 -17.31
CA LYS A 4 -1.85 -10.85 -15.99
C LYS A 4 -2.18 -11.83 -14.87
N GLU A 5 -3.04 -12.80 -15.14
CA GLU A 5 -3.39 -13.86 -14.19
C GLU A 5 -2.19 -14.78 -13.95
N TYR A 6 -1.41 -15.12 -14.98
CA TYR A 6 -0.18 -15.87 -14.82
C TYR A 6 0.82 -15.14 -13.92
N LEU A 7 1.10 -13.86 -14.22
CA LEU A 7 1.99 -13.02 -13.41
C LEU A 7 1.49 -12.87 -11.98
N TYR A 8 0.18 -12.71 -11.78
CA TYR A 8 -0.43 -12.64 -10.45
C TYR A 8 -0.17 -13.93 -9.66
N GLN A 9 -0.45 -15.10 -10.26
CA GLN A 9 -0.25 -16.39 -9.59
C GLN A 9 1.24 -16.65 -9.28
N GLU A 10 2.15 -16.26 -10.17
CA GLU A 10 3.59 -16.35 -9.96
C GLU A 10 4.05 -15.52 -8.75
N ARG A 11 3.67 -14.24 -8.71
CA ARG A 11 3.99 -13.31 -7.60
C ARG A 11 3.35 -13.76 -6.29
N LEU A 12 2.08 -14.21 -6.34
CA LEU A 12 1.36 -14.72 -5.17
C LEU A 12 2.04 -15.96 -4.59
N LYS A 13 2.42 -16.92 -5.43
CA LYS A 13 3.14 -18.12 -5.01
C LYS A 13 4.45 -17.74 -4.33
N ARG A 14 5.28 -16.91 -4.97
CA ARG A 14 6.55 -16.42 -4.42
C ARG A 14 6.37 -15.78 -3.04
N TYR A 15 5.41 -14.86 -2.95
CA TYR A 15 5.14 -14.11 -1.73
C TYR A 15 4.67 -15.03 -0.58
N LEU A 16 3.74 -15.95 -0.85
CA LEU A 16 3.22 -16.87 0.16
C LEU A 16 4.25 -17.92 0.61
N THR A 17 5.08 -18.44 -0.30
CA THR A 17 6.17 -19.37 0.04
C THR A 17 7.16 -18.71 1.01
N ALA A 18 7.56 -17.45 0.75
CA ALA A 18 8.41 -16.71 1.67
C ALA A 18 7.75 -16.47 3.04
N MET A 19 6.46 -16.10 3.07
CA MET A 19 5.70 -15.92 4.32
C MET A 19 5.54 -17.20 5.15
N ARG A 20 5.71 -18.38 4.52
CA ARG A 20 5.69 -19.69 5.17
C ARG A 20 7.08 -20.17 5.63
N ASN A 21 8.12 -19.36 5.49
CA ASN A 21 9.52 -19.71 5.76
C ASN A 21 10.03 -20.88 4.88
N GLU A 22 9.48 -21.04 3.69
CA GLU A 22 9.97 -21.98 2.67
C GLU A 22 10.95 -21.27 1.71
N GLN A 23 11.51 -21.99 0.73
CA GLN A 23 12.41 -21.44 -0.29
C GLN A 23 11.62 -20.96 -1.52
N PRO A 24 11.42 -19.66 -1.74
CA PRO A 24 10.83 -19.15 -2.97
C PRO A 24 11.80 -19.26 -4.15
N ASP A 25 11.29 -19.10 -5.38
CA ASP A 25 12.08 -19.06 -6.61
C ASP A 25 13.09 -17.89 -6.64
N ARG A 26 12.73 -16.77 -6.01
CA ARG A 26 13.61 -15.62 -5.72
C ARG A 26 13.07 -14.82 -4.54
N ILE A 27 13.86 -13.88 -4.02
CA ILE A 27 13.46 -12.98 -2.92
C ILE A 27 12.27 -12.10 -3.38
N PRO A 28 11.11 -12.12 -2.71
CA PRO A 28 9.99 -11.24 -3.06
C PRO A 28 10.24 -9.79 -2.66
N ILE A 29 9.72 -8.86 -3.45
CA ILE A 29 9.78 -7.41 -3.23
C ILE A 29 8.41 -6.91 -2.75
N ARG A 30 8.34 -6.48 -1.48
CA ARG A 30 7.19 -5.81 -0.87
C ARG A 30 7.68 -4.58 -0.08
N PRO A 31 7.88 -3.42 -0.73
CA PRO A 31 8.48 -2.28 -0.09
C PRO A 31 7.43 -1.46 0.71
N PHE A 32 7.91 -0.72 1.71
CA PHE A 32 7.11 0.29 2.42
C PHE A 32 7.43 1.68 1.85
N VAL A 33 6.59 2.12 0.92
CA VAL A 33 6.78 3.30 0.07
C VAL A 33 5.80 4.44 0.40
N ALA A 34 5.45 4.62 1.67
CA ALA A 34 4.37 5.50 2.16
C ALA A 34 4.23 6.85 1.41
N GLU A 35 4.93 7.90 1.82
CA GLU A 35 4.84 9.24 1.22
C GLU A 35 5.33 9.26 -0.24
N PHE A 36 6.22 8.32 -0.60
CA PHE A 36 6.66 8.13 -1.99
C PHE A 36 5.47 7.86 -2.90
N THR A 37 4.52 7.03 -2.47
CA THR A 37 3.31 6.68 -3.22
C THR A 37 2.48 7.93 -3.51
N ALA A 38 2.34 8.82 -2.52
CA ALA A 38 1.63 10.10 -2.68
C ALA A 38 2.30 10.96 -3.76
N LYS A 39 3.61 11.20 -3.60
CA LYS A 39 4.39 12.02 -4.51
C LYS A 39 4.40 11.46 -5.94
N TYR A 40 4.56 10.15 -6.08
CA TYR A 40 4.57 9.47 -7.38
C TYR A 40 3.21 9.55 -8.09
N ALA A 41 2.12 9.52 -7.33
CA ALA A 41 0.76 9.65 -7.86
C ALA A 41 0.30 11.10 -8.06
N GLY A 42 1.11 12.10 -7.70
CA GLY A 42 0.75 13.51 -7.83
C GLY A 42 -0.15 14.04 -6.71
N TYR A 43 -0.24 13.35 -5.59
CA TYR A 43 -0.95 13.80 -4.40
C TYR A 43 0.00 14.38 -3.35
N THR A 44 -0.54 15.21 -2.48
CA THR A 44 0.13 15.61 -1.24
C THR A 44 0.05 14.49 -0.19
N CYS A 45 0.96 14.51 0.79
CA CYS A 45 0.90 13.55 1.91
C CYS A 45 -0.42 13.69 2.68
N GLN A 46 -0.87 14.94 2.91
CA GLN A 46 -2.12 15.23 3.61
C GLN A 46 -3.34 14.58 2.92
N GLU A 47 -3.42 14.66 1.59
CA GLU A 47 -4.54 14.08 0.84
C GLU A 47 -4.62 12.57 0.98
N VAL A 48 -3.50 11.85 0.85
CA VAL A 48 -3.51 10.39 0.99
C VAL A 48 -3.61 9.93 2.45
N THR A 49 -3.24 10.80 3.41
CA THR A 49 -3.38 10.53 4.83
C THR A 49 -4.84 10.57 5.27
N HIS A 50 -5.62 11.54 4.78
CA HIS A 50 -7.00 11.79 5.21
C HIS A 50 -8.09 11.32 4.24
N ASP A 51 -7.74 10.96 3.00
CA ASP A 51 -8.65 10.33 2.03
C ASP A 51 -8.13 8.94 1.62
N TYR A 52 -8.74 7.90 2.18
CA TYR A 52 -8.36 6.52 1.90
C TYR A 52 -8.53 6.13 0.42
N ARG A 53 -9.42 6.80 -0.34
CA ARG A 53 -9.61 6.52 -1.76
C ARG A 53 -8.41 6.99 -2.56
N LYS A 54 -7.95 8.22 -2.30
CA LYS A 54 -6.70 8.75 -2.88
C LYS A 54 -5.49 7.90 -2.50
N ALA A 55 -5.42 7.46 -1.24
CA ALA A 55 -4.37 6.54 -0.80
C ALA A 55 -4.37 5.24 -1.60
N PHE A 56 -5.53 4.63 -1.79
CA PHE A 56 -5.69 3.38 -2.52
C PHE A 56 -5.38 3.54 -4.03
N GLU A 57 -5.85 4.62 -4.66
CA GLU A 57 -5.52 4.96 -6.05
C GLU A 57 -4.01 5.14 -6.25
N ALA A 58 -3.35 5.83 -5.32
CA ALA A 58 -1.91 6.04 -5.36
C ALA A 58 -1.14 4.70 -5.27
N VAL A 59 -1.56 3.79 -4.38
CA VAL A 59 -0.97 2.45 -4.25
C VAL A 59 -1.19 1.63 -5.52
N ILE A 60 -2.41 1.64 -6.09
CA ILE A 60 -2.70 0.93 -7.34
C ILE A 60 -1.81 1.44 -8.48
N LYS A 61 -1.60 2.75 -8.57
CA LYS A 61 -0.71 3.32 -9.59
C LYS A 61 0.70 2.77 -9.44
N CYS A 62 1.25 2.76 -8.22
CA CYS A 62 2.57 2.17 -7.99
C CYS A 62 2.60 0.67 -8.30
N ALA A 63 1.57 -0.09 -7.91
CA ALA A 63 1.49 -1.53 -8.18
C ALA A 63 1.48 -1.86 -9.69
N ARG A 64 0.96 -0.96 -10.53
CA ARG A 64 0.95 -1.09 -11.98
C ARG A 64 2.29 -0.71 -12.62
N ASP A 65 2.92 0.33 -12.09
CA ASP A 65 4.09 0.94 -12.70
C ASP A 65 5.42 0.30 -12.22
N PHE A 66 5.40 -0.37 -11.06
CA PHE A 66 6.57 -1.05 -10.48
C PHE A 66 6.39 -2.58 -10.47
N ASP A 67 7.49 -3.31 -10.67
CA ASP A 67 7.53 -4.78 -10.66
C ASP A 67 7.63 -5.34 -9.22
N TRP A 68 6.66 -4.97 -8.37
CA TRP A 68 6.57 -5.46 -6.99
C TRP A 68 5.67 -6.69 -6.87
N ASP A 69 6.02 -7.59 -5.97
CA ASP A 69 5.30 -8.85 -5.74
C ASP A 69 4.04 -8.64 -4.90
N ALA A 70 4.10 -7.71 -3.94
CA ALA A 70 2.98 -7.40 -3.06
C ALA A 70 3.04 -5.94 -2.57
N MET A 71 1.87 -5.39 -2.20
CA MET A 71 1.74 -4.04 -1.67
C MET A 71 0.72 -3.98 -0.53
N VAL A 72 0.87 -2.97 0.34
CA VAL A 72 -0.13 -2.62 1.36
C VAL A 72 -1.08 -1.58 0.77
N PRO A 73 -2.38 -1.87 0.58
CA PRO A 73 -3.31 -0.95 -0.07
C PRO A 73 -3.63 0.30 0.77
N ASN A 74 -3.45 0.23 2.09
CA ASN A 74 -3.75 1.29 3.05
C ASN A 74 -2.47 1.92 3.65
N MET A 75 -1.36 1.93 2.90
CA MET A 75 -0.03 2.23 3.46
C MET A 75 0.11 3.62 4.10
N VAL A 76 -0.68 4.62 3.67
CA VAL A 76 -0.54 6.03 4.11
C VAL A 76 -1.74 6.54 4.93
N TYR A 77 -2.81 5.73 5.03
CA TYR A 77 -4.04 6.14 5.70
C TYR A 77 -3.87 6.23 7.22
N VAL A 78 -4.31 7.35 7.81
CA VAL A 78 -4.29 7.55 9.28
C VAL A 78 -5.68 7.37 9.90
N TRP A 79 -5.71 6.92 11.15
CA TRP A 79 -6.92 6.60 11.91
C TRP A 79 -7.69 7.83 12.42
N THR A 80 -7.31 9.04 12.02
CA THR A 80 -7.85 10.29 12.56
C THR A 80 -9.38 10.32 12.51
N GLY A 81 -10.00 9.96 11.38
CA GLY A 81 -11.46 9.92 11.25
C GLY A 81 -12.12 8.98 12.27
N LEU A 82 -11.54 7.80 12.53
CA LEU A 82 -12.04 6.88 13.55
C LEU A 82 -11.91 7.50 14.95
N THR A 83 -10.76 8.07 15.25
CA THR A 83 -10.46 8.60 16.59
C THR A 83 -11.34 9.80 16.94
N GLN A 84 -11.62 10.66 15.96
CA GLN A 84 -12.57 11.76 16.09
C GLN A 84 -14.01 11.25 16.24
N ALA A 85 -14.42 10.22 15.48
CA ALA A 85 -15.75 9.62 15.62
C ALA A 85 -15.98 8.99 17.00
N LEU A 86 -14.91 8.51 17.65
CA LEU A 86 -14.93 7.99 19.02
C LEU A 86 -14.84 9.10 20.10
N GLY A 87 -14.77 10.37 19.71
CA GLY A 87 -14.68 11.50 20.65
C GLY A 87 -13.32 11.66 21.33
N LEU A 88 -12.27 10.99 20.82
CA LEU A 88 -10.93 11.11 21.37
C LEU A 88 -10.35 12.50 21.07
N LYS A 89 -9.79 13.14 22.10
CA LYS A 89 -9.09 14.42 21.96
C LYS A 89 -7.62 14.17 21.70
N TYR A 90 -7.17 14.47 20.49
CA TYR A 90 -5.77 14.38 20.10
C TYR A 90 -5.06 15.70 20.39
N TYR A 91 -3.82 15.63 20.85
CA TYR A 91 -2.99 16.82 21.05
C TYR A 91 -2.69 17.54 19.73
N ALA A 92 -2.43 16.79 18.67
CA ALA A 92 -2.23 17.28 17.31
C ALA A 92 -2.60 16.21 16.29
N ILE A 93 -2.97 16.65 15.08
CA ILE A 93 -3.26 15.78 13.93
C ILE A 93 -2.37 16.22 12.78
N PRO A 94 -1.47 15.37 12.26
CA PRO A 94 -0.65 15.72 11.11
C PRO A 94 -1.52 16.07 9.90
N GLY A 95 -1.38 17.31 9.40
CA GLY A 95 -2.13 17.76 8.21
C GLY A 95 -3.61 18.03 8.45
N ILE A 96 -4.07 18.33 9.67
CA ILE A 96 -5.37 18.98 9.94
C ILE A 96 -5.12 20.09 10.96
#